data_AF-A0A8X6WRD8-F1
#
_entry.id   AF-A0A8X6WRD8-F1
#
_cell.length_a   1.000
_cell.length_b   1.000
_cell.length_c   1.000
_cell.angle_alpha   90.00
_cell.angle_beta   90.00
_cell.angle_gamma   90.00
#
_symmetry.space_group_name_H-M   'P 1'
#
loop_
_entity.id
_entity.type
_entity.pdbx_description
1 polymer ?
#
loop_
_entity_poly.entity_id
_entity_poly.type
_entity_poly.pdbx_seq_one_letter_code
_entity_poly.pdbx_strand_id
1 'polypeptide(L)'
;MFYSQCSKAENAILDSLNNCIQPDSLELCVQDVQELITSAAENSIPFKKSGYHKVPWWSVELFCMRKQLNAARRLYQRTKNSVVREVYREIYFQIRIKYKFKLHESKMNSWKSFLADITAQNVWKKVNTYGVKTNFTKRLEISGIEVSSGNFTSLFEDTVDAVLRKSFPCDPNSHDYSQYRVLRSEAELVYESDDDVPFSRTEIDWLYKLEFNPLKTKVMKIFKKSTVDQRINLKLGGVIIEEVHKIKYLGIIVKVQWKEHISYDSSKSEKILLGLLRISNNTFGVKTDVLQLIYKQGILHLISYASRAWGHSLNKKISSRLIRTRRRFLLHVIKGYKTISYEAAGRGSRVV
;
A
#
# COMPACT_ATOMS: atom_id res chain seq x y z
N MET A 1 -32.32 23.81 12.17
CA MET A 1 -32.20 23.75 10.70
C MET A 1 -33.49 23.23 10.10
N PHE A 2 -33.71 21.91 9.97
CA PHE A 2 -34.89 21.31 9.31
C PHE A 2 -36.23 22.00 9.64
N TYR A 3 -36.63 21.99 10.92
CA TYR A 3 -37.89 22.59 11.39
C TYR A 3 -38.06 24.07 11.00
N SER A 4 -36.97 24.85 10.99
CA SER A 4 -36.99 26.26 10.59
C SER A 4 -37.09 26.47 9.08
N GLN A 5 -36.72 25.47 8.26
CA GLN A 5 -36.97 25.49 6.82
C GLN A 5 -38.42 25.08 6.51
N CYS A 6 -38.93 24.03 7.17
CA CYS A 6 -40.32 23.60 7.02
C CYS A 6 -41.30 24.71 7.44
N SER A 7 -41.08 25.35 8.60
CA SER A 7 -41.96 26.43 9.09
C SER A 7 -41.94 27.70 8.21
N LYS A 8 -40.87 27.93 7.42
CA LYS A 8 -40.87 29.00 6.40
C LYS A 8 -41.70 28.67 5.16
N ALA A 9 -41.89 27.39 4.87
CA ALA A 9 -42.69 26.91 3.75
C ALA A 9 -44.18 26.71 4.11
N GLU A 10 -44.48 26.57 5.40
CA GLU A 10 -45.82 26.31 5.95
C GLU A 10 -46.88 27.28 5.41
N ASN A 11 -46.62 28.59 5.43
CA ASN A 11 -47.55 29.59 4.88
C ASN A 11 -47.76 29.43 3.37
N ALA A 12 -46.69 29.19 2.60
CA ALA A 12 -46.79 29.00 1.15
C ALA A 12 -47.56 27.72 0.77
N ILE A 13 -47.44 26.66 1.58
CA ILE A 13 -48.20 25.42 1.41
C ILE A 13 -49.68 25.65 1.74
N LEU A 14 -49.98 26.39 2.81
CA LEU A 14 -51.36 26.76 3.16
C LEU A 14 -52.01 27.64 2.08
N ASP A 15 -51.29 28.61 1.53
CA ASP A 15 -51.75 29.46 0.43
C ASP A 15 -52.00 28.63 -0.85
N SER A 16 -51.13 27.69 -1.20
CA SER A 16 -51.35 26.79 -2.35
C SER A 16 -52.55 25.86 -2.15
N LEU A 17 -52.72 25.29 -0.94
CA LEU A 17 -53.85 24.41 -0.61
C LEU A 17 -55.19 25.16 -0.68
N ASN A 18 -55.24 26.40 -0.18
CA ASN A 18 -56.45 27.24 -0.22
C ASN A 18 -56.88 27.61 -1.65
N ASN A 19 -55.98 27.53 -2.64
CA ASN A 19 -56.25 27.81 -4.05
C ASN A 19 -56.55 26.54 -4.89
N CYS A 20 -56.51 25.34 -4.31
CA CYS A 20 -56.77 24.09 -5.02
C CYS A 20 -58.27 23.80 -5.17
N ILE A 21 -58.83 24.08 -6.35
CA ILE A 21 -60.27 23.87 -6.65
C ILE A 21 -60.51 22.58 -7.47
N GLN A 22 -59.48 22.00 -8.10
CA GLN A 22 -59.59 20.84 -9.00
C GLN A 22 -58.70 19.66 -8.54
N PRO A 23 -59.06 18.40 -8.86
CA PRO A 23 -58.30 17.21 -8.44
C PRO A 23 -56.85 17.21 -8.93
N ASP A 24 -56.61 17.59 -10.19
CA ASP A 24 -55.26 17.61 -10.77
C ASP A 24 -54.35 18.66 -10.08
N SER A 25 -54.93 19.75 -9.56
CA SER A 25 -54.21 20.75 -8.78
C SER A 25 -53.78 20.21 -7.41
N LEU A 26 -54.57 19.30 -6.82
CA LEU A 26 -54.24 18.66 -5.55
C LEU A 26 -53.04 17.70 -5.69
N GLU A 27 -52.99 16.89 -6.74
CA GLU A 27 -51.85 16.00 -7.01
C GLU A 27 -50.55 16.78 -7.23
N LEU A 28 -50.61 17.90 -7.97
CA LEU A 28 -49.46 18.81 -8.12
C LEU A 28 -49.02 19.39 -6.76
N CYS A 29 -49.96 19.87 -5.94
CA CYS A 29 -49.66 20.38 -4.60
C CYS A 29 -49.04 19.31 -3.67
N VAL A 30 -49.51 18.05 -3.76
CA VAL A 30 -48.92 16.92 -3.01
C VAL A 30 -47.47 16.67 -3.47
N GLN A 31 -47.21 16.74 -4.78
CA GLN A 31 -45.85 16.58 -5.31
C GLN A 31 -44.92 17.73 -4.91
N ASP A 32 -45.39 18.98 -4.96
CA ASP A 32 -44.63 20.16 -4.49
C ASP A 32 -44.26 20.03 -3.00
N VAL A 33 -45.20 19.62 -2.16
CA VAL A 33 -44.97 19.35 -0.73
C VAL A 33 -43.95 18.22 -0.54
N GLN A 34 -44.02 17.16 -1.36
CA GLN A 34 -43.08 16.03 -1.30
C GLN A 34 -41.66 16.45 -1.73
N GLU A 35 -41.51 17.26 -2.78
CA GLU A 35 -40.23 17.82 -3.20
C GLU A 35 -39.65 18.76 -2.15
N LEU A 36 -40.47 19.61 -1.54
CA LEU A 36 -40.05 20.54 -0.49
C LEU A 36 -39.57 19.81 0.77
N ILE A 37 -40.31 18.81 1.24
CA ILE A 37 -39.91 17.96 2.39
C ILE A 37 -38.59 17.23 2.06
N THR A 38 -38.45 16.71 0.84
CA THR A 38 -37.23 16.02 0.40
C THR A 38 -36.03 16.97 0.40
N SER A 39 -36.16 18.15 -0.23
CA SER A 39 -35.11 19.16 -0.27
C SER A 39 -34.73 19.68 1.12
N ALA A 40 -35.70 19.94 1.99
CA ALA A 40 -35.43 20.31 3.38
C ALA A 40 -34.70 19.20 4.15
N ALA A 41 -35.05 17.93 3.93
CA ALA A 41 -34.39 16.79 4.54
C ALA A 41 -32.94 16.64 4.07
N GLU A 42 -32.67 16.74 2.77
CA GLU A 42 -31.32 16.63 2.20
C GLU A 42 -30.38 17.75 2.68
N ASN A 43 -30.89 18.97 2.82
CA ASN A 43 -30.11 20.12 3.27
C ASN A 43 -29.79 20.10 4.78
N SER A 44 -30.59 19.39 5.59
CA SER A 44 -30.53 19.49 7.06
C SER A 44 -30.16 18.20 7.79
N ILE A 45 -30.34 17.04 7.15
CA ILE A 45 -30.01 15.72 7.73
C ILE A 45 -28.68 15.26 7.10
N PRO A 46 -27.55 15.31 7.83
CA PRO A 46 -26.27 14.89 7.28
C PRO A 46 -26.31 13.39 6.96
N PHE A 47 -26.13 13.04 5.69
CA PHE A 47 -26.12 11.64 5.23
C PHE A 47 -25.15 10.79 6.06
N LYS A 48 -25.66 9.71 6.65
CA LYS A 48 -24.85 8.73 7.36
C LYS A 48 -23.83 8.12 6.40
N LYS A 49 -22.56 8.57 6.50
CA LYS A 49 -21.45 8.06 5.70
C LYS A 49 -21.45 6.54 5.71
N SER A 50 -21.60 5.93 4.54
CA SER A 50 -21.62 4.47 4.44
C SER A 50 -20.32 3.90 4.99
N GLY A 51 -20.39 2.89 5.86
CA GLY A 51 -19.22 2.35 6.54
C GLY A 51 -18.07 1.99 5.60
N TYR A 52 -16.84 2.22 6.06
CA TYR A 52 -15.58 2.32 5.29
C TYR A 52 -15.19 1.17 4.33
N HIS A 53 -15.97 0.09 4.25
CA HIS A 53 -15.61 -1.15 3.56
C HIS A 53 -16.71 -1.75 2.66
N LYS A 54 -17.55 -0.91 2.02
CA LYS A 54 -18.30 -1.37 0.84
C LYS A 54 -17.39 -1.38 -0.38
N VAL A 55 -17.39 -2.51 -1.11
CA VAL A 55 -16.61 -2.67 -2.34
C VAL A 55 -17.13 -1.66 -3.39
N PRO A 56 -16.29 -0.82 -4.01
CA PRO A 56 -16.76 0.35 -4.75
C PRO A 56 -17.76 0.10 -5.89
N TRP A 57 -17.73 -1.08 -6.51
CA TRP A 57 -18.66 -1.51 -7.56
C TRP A 57 -19.96 -2.17 -7.05
N TRP A 58 -20.21 -2.23 -5.74
CA TRP A 58 -21.38 -2.92 -5.18
C TRP A 58 -22.59 -1.98 -5.01
N SER A 59 -23.47 -1.94 -6.01
CA SER A 59 -24.70 -1.13 -6.00
C SER A 59 -25.88 -1.82 -5.30
N VAL A 60 -26.91 -1.03 -4.98
CA VAL A 60 -28.22 -1.53 -4.50
C VAL A 60 -28.90 -2.37 -5.59
N GLU A 61 -28.79 -1.96 -6.86
CA GLU A 61 -29.27 -2.71 -8.02
C GLU A 61 -28.67 -4.14 -8.06
N LEU A 62 -27.34 -4.29 -7.95
CA LEU A 62 -26.69 -5.61 -7.93
C LEU A 62 -27.13 -6.47 -6.74
N PHE A 63 -27.41 -5.85 -5.59
CA PHE A 63 -27.95 -6.55 -4.42
C PHE A 63 -29.37 -7.06 -4.68
N CYS A 64 -30.24 -6.26 -5.29
CA CYS A 64 -31.59 -6.66 -5.68
C CYS A 64 -31.58 -7.75 -6.76
N MET A 65 -30.78 -7.61 -7.82
CA MET A 65 -30.59 -8.65 -8.84
C MET A 65 -30.06 -9.96 -8.23
N ARG A 66 -29.13 -9.89 -7.26
CA ARG A 66 -28.65 -11.07 -6.54
C ARG A 66 -29.73 -11.73 -5.68
N LYS A 67 -30.64 -10.96 -5.07
CA LYS A 67 -31.82 -11.51 -4.37
C LYS A 67 -32.76 -12.22 -5.35
N GLN A 68 -33.09 -11.59 -6.48
CA GLN A 68 -33.93 -12.19 -7.53
C GLN A 68 -33.33 -13.48 -8.08
N LEU A 69 -32.03 -13.48 -8.42
CA LEU A 69 -31.29 -14.67 -8.87
C LEU A 69 -31.36 -15.82 -7.84
N ASN A 70 -31.17 -15.51 -6.55
CA ASN A 70 -31.24 -16.50 -5.48
C ASN A 70 -32.68 -16.99 -5.20
N ALA A 71 -33.71 -16.20 -5.51
CA ALA A 71 -35.11 -16.65 -5.47
C ALA A 71 -35.39 -17.62 -6.63
N ALA A 72 -35.10 -17.22 -7.87
CA ALA A 72 -35.27 -18.06 -9.06
C ALA A 72 -34.50 -19.39 -8.96
N ARG A 73 -33.24 -19.35 -8.48
CA ARG A 73 -32.46 -20.58 -8.24
C ARG A 73 -33.12 -21.51 -7.23
N ARG A 74 -33.68 -20.98 -6.13
CA ARG A 74 -34.36 -21.78 -5.10
C ARG A 74 -35.66 -22.39 -5.62
N LEU A 75 -36.41 -21.69 -6.47
CA LEU A 75 -37.61 -22.23 -7.12
C LEU A 75 -37.23 -23.40 -8.04
N TYR A 76 -36.33 -23.17 -9.00
CA TYR A 76 -35.81 -24.22 -9.90
C TYR A 76 -35.28 -25.46 -9.15
N GLN A 77 -34.58 -25.27 -8.03
CA GLN A 77 -34.03 -26.38 -7.24
C GLN A 77 -35.06 -27.13 -6.39
N ARG A 78 -36.23 -26.55 -6.10
CA ARG A 78 -37.28 -27.15 -5.24
C ARG A 78 -38.40 -27.81 -6.04
N THR A 79 -38.64 -27.38 -7.28
CA THR A 79 -39.67 -27.96 -8.15
C THR A 79 -39.33 -29.39 -8.54
N LYS A 80 -40.19 -30.35 -8.18
CA LYS A 80 -40.03 -31.79 -8.50
C LYS A 80 -40.57 -32.18 -9.88
N ASN A 81 -41.66 -31.54 -10.33
CA ASN A 81 -42.27 -31.77 -11.65
C ASN A 81 -41.30 -31.34 -12.77
N SER A 82 -41.02 -32.21 -13.74
CA SER A 82 -40.03 -31.98 -14.81
C SER A 82 -40.38 -30.81 -15.72
N VAL A 83 -41.61 -30.76 -16.23
CA VAL A 83 -42.07 -29.72 -17.18
C VAL A 83 -41.98 -28.33 -16.56
N VAL A 84 -42.52 -28.18 -15.35
CA VAL A 84 -42.48 -26.91 -14.60
C VAL A 84 -41.05 -26.54 -14.19
N ARG A 85 -40.20 -27.52 -13.93
CA ARG A 85 -38.77 -27.31 -13.63
C ARG A 85 -37.99 -26.81 -14.83
N GLU A 86 -38.31 -27.22 -16.06
CA GLU A 86 -37.71 -26.70 -17.28
C GLU A 86 -38.01 -25.21 -17.48
N VAL A 87 -39.27 -24.80 -17.26
CA VAL A 87 -39.68 -23.38 -17.33
C VAL A 87 -38.92 -22.54 -16.28
N TYR A 88 -38.84 -22.99 -15.03
CA TYR A 88 -38.07 -22.28 -14.00
C TYR A 88 -36.55 -22.31 -14.23
N ARG A 89 -36.02 -23.33 -14.91
CA ARG A 89 -34.61 -23.40 -15.32
C ARG A 89 -34.31 -22.25 -16.28
N GLU A 90 -35.14 -22.03 -17.30
CA GLU A 90 -34.95 -20.97 -18.28
C GLU A 90 -35.02 -19.58 -17.63
N ILE A 91 -36.04 -19.31 -16.81
CA ILE A 91 -36.17 -18.06 -16.05
C ILE A 91 -34.92 -17.81 -15.18
N TYR A 92 -34.43 -18.83 -14.48
CA TYR A 92 -33.18 -18.73 -13.72
C TYR A 92 -31.96 -18.44 -14.61
N PHE A 93 -31.85 -19.07 -15.78
CA PHE A 93 -30.75 -18.82 -16.72
C PHE A 93 -30.76 -17.38 -17.25
N GLN A 94 -31.91 -16.86 -17.65
CA GLN A 94 -32.07 -15.48 -18.11
C GLN A 94 -31.67 -14.46 -17.03
N ILE A 95 -32.16 -14.62 -15.80
CA ILE A 95 -31.79 -13.75 -14.66
C ILE A 95 -30.28 -13.88 -14.35
N ARG A 96 -29.71 -15.08 -14.46
CA ARG A 96 -28.27 -15.34 -14.24
C ARG A 96 -27.39 -14.65 -15.29
N ILE A 97 -27.80 -14.64 -16.56
CA ILE A 97 -27.09 -13.96 -17.64
C ILE A 97 -27.13 -12.44 -17.41
N LYS A 98 -28.33 -11.87 -17.19
CA LYS A 98 -28.51 -10.44 -16.88
C LYS A 98 -27.68 -9.99 -15.67
N TYR A 99 -27.74 -10.74 -14.56
CA TYR A 99 -26.92 -10.46 -13.37
C TYR A 99 -25.41 -10.57 -13.64
N LYS A 100 -24.95 -11.59 -14.39
CA LYS A 100 -23.52 -11.73 -14.74
C LYS A 100 -23.02 -10.53 -15.55
N PHE A 101 -23.82 -10.08 -16.54
CA PHE A 101 -23.49 -8.93 -17.37
C PHE A 101 -23.36 -7.66 -16.52
N LYS A 102 -24.42 -7.30 -15.77
CA LYS A 102 -24.42 -6.11 -14.90
C LYS A 102 -23.30 -6.14 -13.86
N LEU A 103 -22.99 -7.32 -13.30
CA LEU A 103 -21.88 -7.50 -12.36
C LEU A 103 -20.52 -7.24 -13.01
N HIS A 104 -20.32 -7.64 -14.26
CA HIS A 104 -19.09 -7.38 -15.02
C HIS A 104 -18.97 -5.90 -15.39
N GLU A 105 -20.04 -5.32 -15.92
CA GLU A 105 -20.16 -3.89 -16.25
C GLU A 105 -19.86 -2.99 -15.04
N SER A 106 -20.51 -3.22 -13.90
CA SER A 106 -20.32 -2.41 -12.68
C SER A 106 -18.86 -2.45 -12.20
N LYS A 107 -18.20 -3.61 -12.31
CA LYS A 107 -16.77 -3.77 -12.00
C LYS A 107 -15.88 -3.00 -12.98
N MET A 108 -16.15 -3.10 -14.28
CA MET A 108 -15.42 -2.38 -15.32
C MET A 108 -15.56 -0.87 -15.16
N ASN A 109 -16.76 -0.37 -14.89
CA ASN A 109 -17.03 1.06 -14.74
C ASN A 109 -16.38 1.64 -13.48
N SER A 110 -16.43 0.92 -12.35
CA SER A 110 -15.69 1.28 -11.15
C SER A 110 -14.16 1.29 -11.36
N TRP A 111 -13.63 0.36 -12.16
CA TRP A 111 -12.22 0.36 -12.52
C TRP A 111 -11.85 1.53 -13.43
N LYS A 112 -12.66 1.83 -14.46
CA LYS A 112 -12.49 3.02 -15.31
C LYS A 112 -12.49 4.31 -14.49
N SER A 113 -13.45 4.46 -13.57
CA SER A 113 -13.55 5.63 -12.67
C SER A 113 -12.31 5.73 -11.77
N PHE A 114 -11.86 4.61 -11.19
CA PHE A 114 -10.64 4.59 -10.38
C PHE A 114 -9.40 5.01 -11.18
N LEU A 115 -9.28 4.59 -12.44
CA LEU A 115 -8.17 5.00 -13.33
C LEU A 115 -8.28 6.47 -13.76
N ALA A 116 -9.48 6.96 -14.08
CA ALA A 116 -9.71 8.35 -14.47
C ALA A 116 -9.35 9.33 -13.33
N ASP A 117 -9.63 8.94 -12.08
CA ASP A 117 -9.22 9.71 -10.90
C ASP A 117 -7.70 9.68 -10.62
N ILE A 118 -6.89 8.86 -11.31
CA ILE A 118 -5.45 8.76 -11.03
C ILE A 118 -4.70 9.87 -11.78
N THR A 119 -4.07 10.74 -11.01
CA THR A 119 -3.24 11.86 -11.46
C THR A 119 -1.84 11.70 -10.88
N ALA A 120 -0.77 12.14 -11.57
CA ALA A 120 0.62 11.96 -11.12
C ALA A 120 0.86 12.34 -9.64
N GLN A 121 0.25 13.44 -9.18
CA GLN A 121 0.30 13.92 -7.80
C GLN A 121 -0.43 13.02 -6.78
N ASN A 122 -1.45 12.27 -7.21
CA ASN A 122 -2.31 11.47 -6.36
C ASN A 122 -2.09 9.94 -6.48
N VAL A 123 -1.34 9.44 -7.48
CA VAL A 123 -1.02 8.01 -7.67
C VAL A 123 -0.64 7.36 -6.34
N TRP A 124 0.42 7.88 -5.72
CA TRP A 124 0.94 7.35 -4.46
C TRP A 124 0.01 7.64 -3.27
N LYS A 125 -0.78 8.72 -3.30
CA LYS A 125 -1.77 9.00 -2.25
C LYS A 125 -2.93 8.00 -2.31
N LYS A 126 -3.47 7.66 -3.49
CA LYS A 126 -4.48 6.60 -3.64
C LYS A 126 -3.88 5.23 -3.31
N VAL A 127 -2.69 4.90 -3.84
CA VAL A 127 -1.99 3.65 -3.52
C VAL A 127 -1.72 3.51 -2.01
N ASN A 128 -1.35 4.59 -1.29
CA ASN A 128 -1.10 4.57 0.15
C ASN A 128 -2.39 4.64 1.00
N THR A 129 -3.40 5.40 0.60
CA THR A 129 -4.70 5.51 1.32
C THR A 129 -5.47 4.20 1.23
N TYR A 130 -5.44 3.55 0.06
CA TYR A 130 -5.95 2.19 -0.12
C TYR A 130 -4.89 1.11 0.18
N GLY A 131 -3.69 1.49 0.66
CA GLY A 131 -2.54 0.59 0.80
C GLY A 131 -1.32 1.14 1.56
N VAL A 132 -1.43 1.21 2.89
CA VAL A 132 -0.33 1.23 3.88
C VAL A 132 0.44 2.56 4.09
N LYS A 133 0.07 3.31 5.15
CA LYS A 133 0.93 3.48 6.36
C LYS A 133 0.32 4.42 7.43
N THR A 134 0.76 4.23 8.67
CA THR A 134 0.77 5.24 9.74
C THR A 134 2.21 5.64 10.11
N ASN A 135 2.38 6.91 10.45
CA ASN A 135 3.38 7.57 11.31
C ASN A 135 4.89 7.45 10.98
N PHE A 136 5.51 8.59 10.65
CA PHE A 136 6.95 8.90 10.86
C PHE A 136 7.20 10.41 10.65
N THR A 137 7.65 11.18 11.67
CA THR A 137 8.50 12.41 11.53
C THR A 137 8.86 13.09 12.86
N LYS A 138 10.14 13.47 13.04
CA LYS A 138 10.71 14.73 13.64
C LYS A 138 12.26 14.77 13.45
N ARG A 139 12.94 15.90 13.70
CA ARG A 139 14.40 16.20 13.44
C ARG A 139 15.12 16.66 14.74
N LEU A 140 16.44 16.95 14.72
CA LEU A 140 17.26 17.46 15.85
C LEU A 140 18.70 17.92 15.41
N GLU A 141 19.45 18.66 16.27
CA GLU A 141 20.69 19.46 16.01
C GLU A 141 21.78 19.39 17.19
N ILE A 142 23.13 19.64 16.97
CA ILE A 142 24.30 18.78 17.49
C ILE A 142 25.38 19.32 18.49
N SER A 143 26.40 18.48 18.88
CA SER A 143 27.64 18.83 19.66
C SER A 143 28.87 17.87 19.49
N GLY A 144 30.08 18.29 19.94
CA GLY A 144 31.44 17.74 19.60
C GLY A 144 32.10 16.61 20.44
N ILE A 145 33.33 16.17 20.08
CA ILE A 145 33.98 14.86 20.46
C ILE A 145 35.48 14.97 20.85
N GLU A 146 36.00 14.03 21.66
CA GLU A 146 37.39 13.99 22.17
C GLU A 146 38.45 13.38 21.21
N VAL A 147 39.62 14.02 21.11
CA VAL A 147 40.76 13.62 20.25
C VAL A 147 41.83 12.87 21.04
N SER A 148 42.68 12.09 20.36
CA SER A 148 43.78 11.30 20.92
C SER A 148 44.87 12.07 21.69
N SER A 149 44.84 13.41 21.67
CA SER A 149 45.70 14.29 22.50
C SER A 149 45.09 14.65 23.86
N GLY A 150 43.85 14.23 24.16
CA GLY A 150 43.16 14.52 25.42
C GLY A 150 42.34 15.81 25.45
N ASN A 151 42.21 16.50 24.31
CA ASN A 151 41.36 17.69 24.16
C ASN A 151 40.07 17.37 23.40
N PHE A 152 39.00 18.10 23.72
CA PHE A 152 37.71 18.04 23.02
C PHE A 152 37.69 18.98 21.82
N THR A 153 37.13 18.52 20.70
CA THR A 153 36.84 19.33 19.53
C THR A 153 35.70 20.30 19.81
N SER A 154 35.97 21.59 19.65
CA SER A 154 35.02 22.68 19.91
C SER A 154 34.29 23.13 18.64
N LEU A 155 34.95 23.09 17.48
CA LEU A 155 34.30 23.22 16.19
C LEU A 155 33.84 21.85 15.68
N PHE A 156 32.70 21.84 14.99
CA PHE A 156 32.16 20.61 14.42
C PHE A 156 32.98 20.13 13.20
N GLU A 157 33.78 21.00 12.55
CA GLU A 157 34.79 20.59 11.56
C GLU A 157 35.83 19.65 12.17
N ASP A 158 36.50 20.06 13.24
CA ASP A 158 37.44 19.19 13.96
C ASP A 158 36.75 17.92 14.49
N THR A 159 35.49 18.02 14.93
CA THR A 159 34.68 16.88 15.38
C THR A 159 34.51 15.84 14.28
N VAL A 160 34.09 16.27 13.08
CA VAL A 160 33.89 15.38 11.93
C VAL A 160 35.22 14.80 11.48
N ASP A 161 36.27 15.61 11.39
CA ASP A 161 37.58 15.18 10.90
C ASP A 161 38.25 14.17 11.87
N ALA A 162 38.05 14.35 13.19
CA ALA A 162 38.44 13.37 14.21
C ALA A 162 37.61 12.07 14.12
N VAL A 163 36.29 12.16 13.88
CA VAL A 163 35.44 10.97 13.68
C VAL A 163 35.81 10.23 12.42
N LEU A 164 36.05 10.92 11.30
CA LEU A 164 36.39 10.33 10.02
C LEU A 164 37.73 9.59 10.11
N ARG A 165 38.81 10.23 10.59
CA ARG A 165 40.11 9.56 10.77
C ARG A 165 40.06 8.36 11.71
N LYS A 166 39.21 8.40 12.74
CA LYS A 166 39.07 7.31 13.73
C LYS A 166 38.16 6.17 13.27
N SER A 167 37.20 6.46 12.39
CA SER A 167 36.25 5.48 11.83
C SER A 167 36.77 4.84 10.53
N PHE A 168 37.61 5.56 9.78
CA PHE A 168 38.17 5.18 8.50
C PHE A 168 39.70 5.41 8.53
N PRO A 169 40.48 4.51 9.17
CA PRO A 169 41.93 4.59 9.12
C PRO A 169 42.44 4.40 7.68
N CYS A 170 43.57 5.03 7.33
CA CYS A 170 44.16 4.90 6.00
C CYS A 170 44.46 3.43 5.66
N ASP A 171 44.03 3.02 4.46
CA ASP A 171 44.21 1.67 3.91
C ASP A 171 45.31 1.69 2.82
N PRO A 172 46.57 1.34 3.15
CA PRO A 172 47.66 1.44 2.20
C PRO A 172 47.69 0.27 1.20
N ASN A 173 47.79 0.60 -0.09
CA ASN A 173 47.85 -0.31 -1.26
C ASN A 173 48.97 -1.39 -1.19
N SER A 174 49.84 -1.35 -0.18
CA SER A 174 50.83 -2.39 0.13
C SER A 174 50.20 -3.70 0.60
N HIS A 175 49.01 -3.68 1.20
CA HIS A 175 48.31 -4.88 1.69
C HIS A 175 47.35 -5.52 0.67
N ASP A 176 47.12 -4.87 -0.47
CA ASP A 176 46.27 -5.39 -1.54
C ASP A 176 46.97 -6.49 -2.35
N TYR A 177 46.20 -7.53 -2.70
CA TYR A 177 46.58 -8.47 -3.76
C TYR A 177 46.67 -7.74 -5.11
N SER A 178 47.55 -8.22 -6.00
CA SER A 178 47.85 -7.60 -7.31
C SER A 178 46.61 -7.20 -8.11
N GLN A 179 45.62 -8.07 -8.18
CA GLN A 179 44.34 -7.84 -8.88
C GLN A 179 43.49 -6.71 -8.27
N TYR A 180 43.57 -6.46 -6.95
CA TYR A 180 42.87 -5.35 -6.30
C TYR A 180 43.64 -4.04 -6.39
N ARG A 181 44.98 -4.10 -6.46
CA ARG A 181 45.81 -2.91 -6.73
C ARG A 181 45.50 -2.31 -8.11
N VAL A 182 45.33 -3.15 -9.14
CA VAL A 182 44.90 -2.71 -10.48
C VAL A 182 43.51 -2.05 -10.41
N LEU A 183 42.56 -2.69 -9.72
CA LEU A 183 41.20 -2.18 -9.51
C LEU A 183 41.17 -0.85 -8.72
N ARG A 184 42.11 -0.61 -7.78
CA ARG A 184 42.29 0.71 -7.16
C ARG A 184 42.85 1.72 -8.13
N SER A 185 43.90 1.40 -8.89
CA SER A 185 44.43 2.34 -9.89
C SER A 185 43.41 2.68 -11.00
N GLU A 186 42.52 1.75 -11.36
CA GLU A 186 41.41 2.00 -12.29
C GLU A 186 40.28 2.84 -11.65
N ALA A 187 40.11 2.78 -10.33
CA ALA A 187 39.14 3.61 -9.60
C ALA A 187 39.70 4.99 -9.20
N GLU A 188 41.03 5.14 -9.12
CA GLU A 188 41.75 6.41 -8.98
C GLU A 188 41.80 7.19 -10.31
N LEU A 189 41.54 6.53 -11.46
CA LEU A 189 41.18 7.20 -12.69
C LEU A 189 39.78 7.81 -12.54
N VAL A 190 39.73 9.02 -12.00
CA VAL A 190 38.53 9.83 -11.96
C VAL A 190 38.09 10.06 -13.41
N TYR A 191 36.95 9.48 -13.78
CA TYR A 191 36.21 9.91 -14.97
C TYR A 191 35.58 11.27 -14.66
N GLU A 192 36.40 12.33 -14.65
CA GLU A 192 35.91 13.71 -14.70
C GLU A 192 35.19 13.84 -16.05
N SER A 193 33.86 13.80 -16.02
CA SER A 193 33.09 14.32 -17.14
C SER A 193 33.12 15.84 -17.04
N ASP A 194 33.18 16.55 -18.17
CA ASP A 194 33.22 18.03 -18.19
C ASP A 194 32.00 18.69 -17.50
N ASP A 195 30.96 17.92 -17.17
CA ASP A 195 29.73 18.32 -16.48
C ASP A 195 29.76 18.13 -14.93
N ASP A 196 30.78 17.48 -14.35
CA ASP A 196 30.84 17.19 -12.91
C ASP A 196 31.26 18.40 -12.06
N VAL A 197 30.28 19.22 -11.65
CA VAL A 197 30.50 20.41 -10.83
C VAL A 197 30.87 20.03 -9.37
N PRO A 198 31.99 20.52 -8.81
CA PRO A 198 32.37 20.24 -7.42
C PRO A 198 31.44 20.91 -6.40
N PHE A 199 31.23 20.24 -5.26
CA PHE A 199 30.37 20.72 -4.17
C PHE A 199 30.75 22.11 -3.67
N SER A 200 29.73 22.94 -3.40
CA SER A 200 29.91 24.29 -2.88
C SER A 200 30.29 24.28 -1.40
N ARG A 201 31.15 25.23 -0.99
CA ARG A 201 31.48 25.49 0.43
C ARG A 201 30.23 25.72 1.29
N THR A 202 29.13 26.21 0.70
CA THR A 202 27.84 26.39 1.38
C THR A 202 27.11 25.08 1.69
N GLU A 203 27.27 24.05 0.86
CA GLU A 203 26.69 22.71 1.09
C GLU A 203 27.44 21.99 2.21
N ILE A 204 28.76 22.20 2.27
CA ILE A 204 29.64 21.71 3.31
C ILE A 204 29.25 22.34 4.67
N ASP A 205 29.20 23.67 4.77
CA ASP A 205 28.84 24.39 6.01
C ASP A 205 27.42 24.08 6.55
N TRP A 206 26.52 23.59 5.70
CA TRP A 206 25.18 23.11 6.10
C TRP A 206 25.19 21.72 6.74
N LEU A 207 26.08 20.84 6.27
CA LEU A 207 26.37 19.57 6.92
C LEU A 207 26.86 19.79 8.36
N TYR A 208 27.53 20.93 8.60
CA TYR A 208 28.10 21.29 9.89
C TYR A 208 27.10 21.68 11.01
N LYS A 209 25.77 21.47 10.82
CA LYS A 209 24.70 21.94 11.73
C LYS A 209 23.56 20.91 12.04
N LEU A 210 23.80 19.60 11.85
CA LEU A 210 22.80 18.47 11.94
C LEU A 210 22.96 17.57 13.18
N GLU A 211 21.89 17.03 13.81
CA GLU A 211 22.01 15.91 14.80
C GLU A 211 21.13 14.68 14.59
N PHE A 212 21.66 13.67 15.25
CA PHE A 212 21.11 12.37 15.53
C PHE A 212 19.94 12.40 16.50
N ASN A 213 18.76 12.81 16.03
CA ASN A 213 17.53 12.76 16.83
C ASN A 213 17.44 11.50 17.72
N PRO A 214 17.48 11.61 19.07
CA PRO A 214 17.56 10.45 19.97
C PRO A 214 16.35 9.51 19.89
N LEU A 215 15.21 9.99 19.39
CA LEU A 215 14.00 9.20 19.16
C LEU A 215 14.09 8.35 17.88
N LYS A 216 14.98 8.69 16.95
CA LYS A 216 15.28 7.91 15.74
C LYS A 216 16.46 6.97 15.94
N THR A 217 17.46 7.40 16.70
CA THR A 217 18.59 6.56 17.11
C THR A 217 18.10 5.42 18.00
N LYS A 218 18.61 4.21 17.77
CA LYS A 218 18.22 2.99 18.50
C LYS A 218 19.45 2.13 18.71
N VAL A 219 19.63 1.60 19.90
CA VAL A 219 20.72 0.68 20.22
C VAL A 219 20.28 -0.74 19.87
N MET A 220 21.00 -1.41 18.97
CA MET A 220 20.72 -2.80 18.64
C MET A 220 21.91 -3.68 18.98
N LYS A 221 21.77 -4.52 20.01
CA LYS A 221 22.76 -5.53 20.38
C LYS A 221 22.83 -6.63 19.31
N ILE A 222 24.03 -6.96 18.84
CA ILE A 222 24.30 -8.06 17.92
C ILE A 222 25.37 -8.96 18.54
N PHE A 223 24.96 -10.14 19.02
CA PHE A 223 25.87 -11.09 19.65
C PHE A 223 25.97 -12.40 18.85
N LYS A 224 27.17 -13.00 18.84
CA LYS A 224 27.47 -14.28 18.17
C LYS A 224 27.19 -15.51 19.08
N LYS A 225 27.12 -15.30 20.40
CA LYS A 225 26.73 -16.29 21.43
C LYS A 225 25.83 -15.60 22.47
N SER A 226 25.10 -16.39 23.26
CA SER A 226 24.20 -15.92 24.31
C SER A 226 24.96 -15.47 25.56
N THR A 227 25.63 -14.31 25.49
CA THR A 227 26.16 -13.62 26.67
C THR A 227 25.01 -12.99 27.47
N VAL A 228 25.19 -12.85 28.79
CA VAL A 228 24.20 -12.30 29.73
C VAL A 228 23.61 -10.97 29.23
N ASP A 229 22.29 -10.81 29.32
CA ASP A 229 21.56 -9.65 28.81
C ASP A 229 21.71 -8.41 29.72
N GLN A 230 22.93 -7.86 29.75
CA GLN A 230 23.23 -6.60 30.42
C GLN A 230 22.62 -5.42 29.64
N ARG A 231 21.76 -4.63 30.30
CA ARG A 231 21.23 -3.38 29.71
C ARG A 231 22.35 -2.36 29.54
N ILE A 232 22.44 -1.77 28.36
CA ILE A 232 23.43 -0.73 28.05
C ILE A 232 22.73 0.62 28.10
N ASN A 233 22.98 1.41 29.15
CA ASN A 233 22.34 2.71 29.35
C ASN A 233 23.05 3.82 28.54
N LEU A 234 23.05 3.70 27.21
CA LEU A 234 23.57 4.74 26.32
C LEU A 234 22.67 5.98 26.34
N LYS A 235 23.29 7.16 26.42
CA LYS A 235 22.63 8.46 26.38
C LYS A 235 23.14 9.28 25.19
N LEU A 236 22.24 10.03 24.57
CA LEU A 236 22.52 10.96 23.48
C LEU A 236 21.81 12.28 23.79
N GLY A 237 22.54 13.39 23.90
CA GLY A 237 21.98 14.67 24.37
C GLY A 237 21.31 14.58 25.74
N GLY A 238 21.83 13.73 26.65
CA GLY A 238 21.23 13.44 27.96
C GLY A 238 20.04 12.46 27.95
N VAL A 239 19.43 12.21 26.78
CA VAL A 239 18.29 11.29 26.60
C VAL A 239 18.78 9.84 26.48
N ILE A 240 18.20 8.91 27.24
CA ILE A 240 18.52 7.48 27.14
C ILE A 240 17.97 6.93 25.82
N ILE A 241 18.82 6.26 25.04
CA ILE A 241 18.46 5.70 23.74
C ILE A 241 17.68 4.39 23.91
N GLU A 242 16.63 4.18 23.10
CA GLU A 242 15.85 2.94 23.10
C GLU A 242 16.69 1.74 22.62
N GLU A 243 16.75 0.69 23.43
CA GLU A 243 17.33 -0.60 23.05
C GLU A 243 16.31 -1.45 22.25
N VAL A 244 16.71 -1.98 21.10
CA VAL A 244 15.85 -2.75 20.19
C VAL A 244 16.50 -4.04 19.69
N HIS A 245 15.70 -5.11 19.58
CA HIS A 245 16.15 -6.39 19.00
C HIS A 245 16.03 -6.48 17.47
N LYS A 246 15.57 -5.41 16.81
CA LYS A 246 15.43 -5.27 15.36
C LYS A 246 15.43 -3.80 14.98
N ILE A 247 16.12 -3.44 13.90
CA ILE A 247 16.09 -2.09 13.35
C ILE A 247 15.63 -2.11 11.89
N LYS A 248 15.04 -1.01 11.43
CA LYS A 248 14.66 -0.84 10.03
C LYS A 248 15.59 0.15 9.35
N TYR A 249 16.32 -0.32 8.35
CA TYR A 249 17.31 0.46 7.61
C TYR A 249 17.04 0.36 6.11
N LEU A 250 16.92 1.50 5.42
CA LEU A 250 16.59 1.59 3.98
C LEU A 250 15.40 0.71 3.53
N GLY A 251 14.43 0.47 4.41
CA GLY A 251 13.27 -0.38 4.14
C GLY A 251 13.42 -1.85 4.57
N ILE A 252 14.66 -2.33 4.75
CA ILE A 252 15.05 -3.66 5.23
C ILE A 252 14.86 -3.75 6.75
N ILE A 253 14.43 -4.91 7.28
CA ILE A 253 14.45 -5.18 8.72
C ILE A 253 15.72 -5.96 9.08
N VAL A 254 16.70 -5.31 9.69
CA VAL A 254 17.94 -5.97 10.11
C VAL A 254 17.70 -6.70 11.42
N LYS A 255 17.85 -8.03 11.37
CA LYS A 255 17.90 -8.95 12.52
C LYS A 255 18.65 -10.21 12.10
N VAL A 256 19.47 -10.75 13.00
CA VAL A 256 20.45 -11.84 12.76
C VAL A 256 19.93 -13.03 11.94
N GLN A 257 18.64 -13.37 12.02
CA GLN A 257 18.05 -14.51 11.30
C GLN A 257 17.18 -14.14 10.08
N TRP A 258 17.02 -12.86 9.74
CA TRP A 258 16.22 -12.30 8.63
C TRP A 258 14.73 -12.73 8.51
N LYS A 259 14.25 -13.65 9.36
CA LYS A 259 12.86 -14.15 9.41
C LYS A 259 11.82 -13.03 9.48
N GLU A 260 12.12 -11.97 10.23
CA GLU A 260 11.22 -10.83 10.41
C GLU A 260 11.13 -9.97 9.15
N HIS A 261 12.26 -9.72 8.48
CA HIS A 261 12.33 -9.04 7.18
C HIS A 261 11.52 -9.80 6.13
N ILE A 262 11.77 -11.09 6.00
CA ILE A 262 11.11 -11.94 5.01
C ILE A 262 9.62 -12.10 5.32
N SER A 263 9.22 -12.07 6.58
CA SER A 263 7.80 -12.02 6.98
C SER A 263 7.16 -10.67 6.62
N TYR A 264 7.86 -9.55 6.85
CA TYR A 264 7.44 -8.20 6.49
C TYR A 264 7.29 -8.03 4.98
N ASP A 265 8.26 -8.49 4.18
CA ASP A 265 8.19 -8.42 2.71
C ASP A 265 7.12 -9.34 2.13
N SER A 266 6.97 -10.55 2.70
CA SER A 266 5.85 -11.44 2.34
C SER A 266 4.50 -10.76 2.62
N SER A 267 4.35 -10.10 3.78
CA SER A 267 3.11 -9.40 4.16
C SER A 267 2.86 -8.14 3.32
N LYS A 268 3.91 -7.36 3.03
CA LYS A 268 3.83 -6.17 2.16
C LYS A 268 3.42 -6.59 0.75
N SER A 269 4.01 -7.68 0.23
CA SER A 269 3.63 -8.26 -1.05
C SER A 269 2.18 -8.77 -1.03
N GLU A 270 1.78 -9.54 -0.01
CA GLU A 270 0.40 -10.03 0.12
C GLU A 270 -0.64 -8.90 0.16
N LYS A 271 -0.33 -7.75 0.78
CA LYS A 271 -1.19 -6.55 0.72
C LYS A 271 -1.34 -6.00 -0.70
N ILE A 272 -0.26 -5.94 -1.48
CA ILE A 272 -0.33 -5.51 -2.89
C ILE A 272 -1.14 -6.52 -3.71
N LEU A 273 -0.95 -7.83 -3.49
CA LEU A 273 -1.77 -8.87 -4.13
C LEU A 273 -3.26 -8.72 -3.79
N LEU A 274 -3.61 -8.45 -2.53
CA LEU A 274 -5.00 -8.21 -2.12
C LEU A 274 -5.59 -6.94 -2.76
N GLY A 275 -4.77 -5.94 -3.05
CA GLY A 275 -5.15 -4.79 -3.87
C GLY A 275 -5.46 -5.21 -5.31
N LEU A 276 -4.54 -5.92 -5.97
CA LEU A 276 -4.71 -6.43 -7.34
C LEU A 276 -5.94 -7.35 -7.46
N LEU A 277 -6.20 -8.21 -6.48
CA LEU A 277 -7.36 -9.12 -6.44
C LEU A 277 -8.72 -8.41 -6.32
N ARG A 278 -8.76 -7.11 -5.99
CA ARG A 278 -10.00 -6.30 -6.04
C ARG A 278 -10.30 -5.81 -7.46
N ILE A 279 -9.24 -5.66 -8.26
CA ILE A 279 -9.23 -5.03 -9.59
C ILE A 279 -9.31 -6.09 -10.70
N SER A 280 -8.63 -7.21 -10.49
CA SER A 280 -8.50 -8.33 -11.44
C SER A 280 -8.72 -9.65 -10.72
N ASN A 281 -9.30 -10.62 -11.40
CA ASN A 281 -9.41 -12.01 -10.96
C ASN A 281 -9.35 -12.94 -12.20
N ASN A 282 -9.38 -14.26 -11.97
CA ASN A 282 -9.29 -15.24 -13.05
C ASN A 282 -10.38 -15.09 -14.14
N THR A 283 -11.54 -14.49 -13.79
CA THR A 283 -12.70 -14.38 -14.68
C THR A 283 -13.02 -12.96 -15.16
N PHE A 284 -12.34 -11.92 -14.67
CA PHE A 284 -12.59 -10.52 -15.06
C PHE A 284 -11.41 -9.60 -14.74
N GLY A 285 -11.33 -8.44 -15.41
CA GLY A 285 -10.35 -7.40 -15.13
C GLY A 285 -9.12 -7.45 -16.04
N VAL A 286 -7.99 -6.96 -15.53
CA VAL A 286 -6.76 -6.61 -16.26
C VAL A 286 -6.22 -7.76 -17.14
N LYS A 287 -5.66 -7.44 -18.32
CA LYS A 287 -5.01 -8.40 -19.23
C LYS A 287 -3.78 -9.06 -18.58
N THR A 288 -3.46 -10.28 -19.00
CA THR A 288 -2.36 -11.08 -18.45
C THR A 288 -1.01 -10.37 -18.57
N ASP A 289 -0.73 -9.79 -19.72
CA ASP A 289 0.51 -9.09 -20.07
C ASP A 289 0.78 -7.91 -19.10
N VAL A 290 -0.25 -7.13 -18.78
CA VAL A 290 -0.17 -6.03 -17.81
C VAL A 290 0.04 -6.55 -16.38
N LEU A 291 -0.60 -7.67 -15.99
CA LEU A 291 -0.32 -8.32 -14.70
C LEU A 291 1.11 -8.87 -14.63
N GLN A 292 1.63 -9.39 -15.74
CA GLN A 292 2.98 -9.89 -15.87
C GLN A 292 4.00 -8.75 -15.76
N LEU A 293 3.73 -7.59 -16.36
CA LEU A 293 4.52 -6.36 -16.23
C LEU A 293 4.57 -5.88 -14.76
N ILE A 294 3.41 -5.74 -14.10
CA ILE A 294 3.31 -5.38 -12.68
C ILE A 294 4.08 -6.37 -11.79
N TYR A 295 4.02 -7.66 -12.11
CA TYR A 295 4.77 -8.67 -11.38
C TYR A 295 6.29 -8.58 -11.62
N LYS A 296 6.73 -8.45 -12.88
CA LYS A 296 8.15 -8.35 -13.27
C LYS A 296 8.80 -7.06 -12.74
N GLN A 297 8.16 -5.90 -12.88
CA GLN A 297 8.73 -4.59 -12.53
C GLN A 297 8.43 -4.16 -11.09
N GLY A 298 7.27 -4.50 -10.53
CA GLY A 298 6.90 -4.12 -9.17
C GLY A 298 7.24 -5.17 -8.12
N ILE A 299 6.60 -6.35 -8.23
CA ILE A 299 6.66 -7.37 -7.18
C ILE A 299 8.00 -8.07 -7.10
N LEU A 300 8.60 -8.40 -8.26
CA LEU A 300 9.91 -9.05 -8.29
C LEU A 300 11.00 -8.12 -7.75
N HIS A 301 11.02 -6.83 -8.12
CA HIS A 301 11.95 -5.87 -7.54
C HIS A 301 11.73 -5.68 -6.04
N LEU A 302 10.47 -5.60 -5.57
CA LEU A 302 10.16 -5.53 -4.15
C LEU A 302 10.69 -6.74 -3.36
N ILE A 303 10.52 -7.95 -3.88
CA ILE A 303 10.97 -9.20 -3.22
C ILE A 303 12.47 -9.44 -3.40
N SER A 304 13.09 -8.93 -4.46
CA SER A 304 14.53 -9.07 -4.72
C SER A 304 15.37 -7.93 -4.11
N TYR A 305 14.71 -6.90 -3.56
CA TYR A 305 15.37 -5.76 -2.93
C TYR A 305 16.30 -6.20 -1.79
N ALA A 306 17.56 -5.74 -1.85
CA ALA A 306 18.63 -6.12 -0.94
C ALA A 306 18.83 -7.65 -0.77
N SER A 307 18.43 -8.47 -1.75
CA SER A 307 18.62 -9.93 -1.73
C SER A 307 20.08 -10.36 -1.59
N ARG A 308 21.04 -9.51 -1.97
CA ARG A 308 22.47 -9.66 -1.64
C ARG A 308 22.73 -9.79 -0.14
N ALA A 309 22.00 -9.03 0.70
CA ALA A 309 22.20 -8.95 2.14
C ALA A 309 21.51 -10.06 2.94
N TRP A 310 20.35 -10.57 2.51
CA TRP A 310 19.59 -11.60 3.24
C TRP A 310 19.46 -12.95 2.51
N GLY A 311 19.79 -13.01 1.21
CA GLY A 311 19.60 -14.19 0.37
C GLY A 311 20.45 -15.40 0.78
N HIS A 312 21.65 -15.17 1.32
CA HIS A 312 22.51 -16.22 1.86
C HIS A 312 21.94 -16.89 3.13
N SER A 313 20.94 -16.27 3.79
CA SER A 313 20.30 -16.77 5.01
C SER A 313 18.99 -17.56 4.73
N LEU A 314 18.77 -18.00 3.49
CA LEU A 314 17.53 -18.67 3.06
C LEU A 314 17.47 -20.17 3.38
N ASN A 315 17.11 -20.52 4.61
CA ASN A 315 16.83 -21.91 4.99
C ASN A 315 15.52 -22.43 4.32
N LYS A 316 15.37 -23.77 4.14
CA LYS A 316 14.19 -24.43 3.51
C LYS A 316 12.80 -23.92 4.00
N LYS A 317 12.67 -23.61 5.30
CA LYS A 317 11.42 -23.10 5.90
C LYS A 317 11.14 -21.62 5.57
N ILE A 318 12.18 -20.85 5.25
CA ILE A 318 12.11 -19.42 4.91
C ILE A 318 11.87 -19.27 3.41
N SER A 319 12.61 -20.00 2.58
CA SER A 319 12.44 -20.01 1.11
C SER A 319 11.04 -20.49 0.71
N SER A 320 10.46 -21.49 1.38
CA SER A 320 9.08 -21.95 1.11
C SER A 320 8.00 -20.86 1.35
N ARG A 321 8.22 -19.91 2.27
CA ARG A 321 7.31 -18.77 2.48
C ARG A 321 7.37 -17.76 1.32
N LEU A 322 8.57 -17.47 0.84
CA LEU A 322 8.77 -16.63 -0.36
C LEU A 322 8.20 -17.30 -1.61
N ILE A 323 8.46 -18.60 -1.81
CA ILE A 323 7.91 -19.40 -2.91
C ILE A 323 6.37 -19.43 -2.85
N ARG A 324 5.76 -19.59 -1.67
CA ARG A 324 4.30 -19.54 -1.50
C ARG A 324 3.71 -18.17 -1.84
N THR A 325 4.39 -17.10 -1.45
CA THR A 325 3.99 -15.72 -1.78
C THR A 325 4.09 -15.50 -3.29
N ARG A 326 5.23 -15.82 -3.89
CA ARG A 326 5.48 -15.76 -5.33
C ARG A 326 4.47 -16.59 -6.13
N ARG A 327 4.18 -17.84 -5.73
CA ARG A 327 3.16 -18.69 -6.38
C ARG A 327 1.81 -18.00 -6.46
N ARG A 328 1.36 -17.32 -5.40
CA ARG A 328 0.06 -16.65 -5.39
C ARG A 328 -0.01 -15.50 -6.39
N PHE A 329 1.09 -14.76 -6.60
CA PHE A 329 1.19 -13.79 -7.70
C PHE A 329 1.20 -14.46 -9.06
N LEU A 330 2.01 -15.50 -9.27
CA LEU A 330 2.10 -16.21 -10.55
C LEU A 330 0.74 -16.81 -10.97
N LEU A 331 0.01 -17.41 -10.03
CA LEU A 331 -1.37 -17.85 -10.25
C LEU A 331 -2.30 -16.70 -10.67
N HIS A 332 -2.11 -15.52 -10.11
CA HIS A 332 -2.92 -14.36 -10.47
C HIS A 332 -2.57 -13.81 -11.86
N VAL A 333 -1.28 -13.73 -12.20
CA VAL A 333 -0.79 -13.35 -13.54
C VAL A 333 -1.40 -14.26 -14.60
N ILE A 334 -1.22 -15.58 -14.49
CA ILE A 334 -1.73 -16.55 -15.46
C ILE A 334 -3.25 -16.79 -15.38
N LYS A 335 -3.97 -16.05 -14.51
CA LYS A 335 -5.40 -16.26 -14.20
C LYS A 335 -5.76 -17.72 -13.82
N GLY A 336 -4.80 -18.40 -13.20
CA GLY A 336 -4.82 -19.83 -12.88
C GLY A 336 -5.51 -20.17 -11.55
N TYR A 337 -6.12 -21.35 -11.48
CA TYR A 337 -6.76 -21.85 -10.26
C TYR A 337 -5.73 -22.36 -9.24
N LYS A 338 -6.10 -22.36 -7.95
CA LYS A 338 -5.22 -22.72 -6.82
C LYS A 338 -4.57 -24.12 -6.93
N THR A 339 -5.19 -25.02 -7.69
CA THR A 339 -4.72 -26.39 -7.98
C THR A 339 -3.41 -26.44 -8.76
N ILE A 340 -3.14 -25.45 -9.62
CA ILE A 340 -1.94 -25.42 -10.49
C ILE A 340 -0.66 -25.34 -9.64
N SER A 341 0.30 -26.25 -9.87
CA SER A 341 1.56 -26.35 -9.12
C SER A 341 2.43 -25.09 -9.24
N TYR A 342 3.43 -24.93 -8.36
CA TYR A 342 4.34 -23.78 -8.43
C TYR A 342 5.12 -23.74 -9.75
N GLU A 343 5.62 -24.89 -10.19
CA GLU A 343 6.42 -25.01 -11.40
C GLU A 343 5.57 -24.79 -12.66
N ALA A 344 4.36 -25.35 -12.70
CA ALA A 344 3.41 -25.12 -13.79
C ALA A 344 3.03 -23.63 -13.88
N ALA A 345 2.76 -22.97 -12.73
CA ALA A 345 2.50 -21.53 -12.71
C ALA A 345 3.73 -20.70 -13.13
N GLY A 346 4.94 -21.13 -12.76
CA GLY A 346 6.19 -20.52 -13.17
C GLY A 346 6.46 -20.64 -14.67
N ARG A 347 6.24 -21.81 -15.26
CA ARG A 347 6.36 -22.03 -16.71
C ARG A 347 5.31 -21.24 -17.48
N GLY A 348 4.04 -21.31 -17.08
CA GLY A 348 2.96 -20.52 -17.70
C GLY A 348 3.22 -19.02 -17.69
N SER A 349 3.84 -18.48 -16.63
CA SER A 349 4.20 -17.06 -16.54
C SER A 349 5.38 -16.59 -17.42
N ARG A 350 6.05 -17.52 -18.10
CA ARG A 350 7.16 -17.25 -19.05
C ARG A 350 6.75 -17.44 -20.52
N VAL A 351 5.65 -18.13 -20.78
CA VAL A 351 5.16 -18.50 -22.12
C VAL A 351 4.03 -17.57 -22.60
N VAL A 352 3.43 -16.83 -21.66
CA VAL A 352 2.69 -15.57 -21.91
C VAL A 352 3.61 -14.43 -21.53
#